data_AF-A0A3E0HZ17-F1
#
_entry.id   AF-A0A3E0HZ17-F1
#
_cell.length_a   1.000
_cell.length_b   1.000
_cell.length_c   1.000
_cell.angle_alpha   90.00
_cell.angle_beta   90.00
_cell.angle_gamma   90.00
#
_symmetry.space_group_name_H-M   'P 1'
#
loop_
_entity.id
_entity.type
_entity.pdbx_description
1 polymer ?
#
loop_
_entity_poly.entity_id
_entity_poly.type
_entity_poly.pdbx_seq_one_letter_code
_entity_poly.pdbx_strand_id
1 'polypeptide(L)'
;MREQDVLLNELAQGIRPLDEGVTWFHRLTADEQAETLRLLTDFCVQARATADDAPESARRAGIKPTHTPAVLLAKGKMSKITGLPVDEWPKAFRLLVALLGVADERRRARFCTDGCSHAWHHLTAS
;
A
#
# COMPACT_ATOMS: atom_id res chain seq x y z
N MET A 1 -4.82 9.54 -14.48
CA MET A 1 -4.12 9.16 -13.23
C MET A 1 -2.82 9.93 -13.21
N ARG A 2 -2.36 10.41 -12.05
CA ARG A 2 -1.04 11.07 -11.96
C ARG A 2 0.07 10.01 -11.98
N GLU A 3 1.29 10.37 -12.35
CA GLU A 3 2.43 9.43 -12.41
C GLU A 3 2.67 8.70 -11.08
N GLN A 4 2.57 9.43 -9.96
CA GLN A 4 2.68 8.83 -8.63
C GLN A 4 1.59 7.81 -8.36
N ASP A 5 0.35 8.06 -8.80
CA ASP A 5 -0.76 7.11 -8.61
C ASP A 5 -0.48 5.82 -9.40
N VAL A 6 0.06 5.92 -10.61
CA VAL A 6 0.48 4.77 -11.44
C VAL A 6 1.57 3.98 -10.73
N LEU A 7 2.64 4.65 -10.29
CA LEU A 7 3.75 4.02 -9.57
C LEU A 7 3.26 3.24 -8.33
N LEU A 8 2.39 3.84 -7.51
CA LEU A 8 1.89 3.18 -6.30
C LEU A 8 1.01 1.97 -6.64
N ASN A 9 0.23 2.02 -7.72
CA ASN A 9 -0.56 0.90 -8.19
C ASN A 9 0.31 -0.22 -8.78
N GLU A 10 1.35 0.10 -9.56
CA GLU A 10 2.31 -0.88 -10.07
C GLU A 10 3.00 -1.64 -8.93
N LEU A 11 3.40 -0.92 -7.87
CA LEU A 11 4.00 -1.53 -6.68
C LEU A 11 3.01 -2.46 -5.96
N ALA A 12 1.77 -2.02 -5.77
CA ALA A 12 0.74 -2.82 -5.11
C ALA A 12 0.35 -4.08 -5.91
N GLN A 13 0.43 -4.01 -7.24
CA GLN A 13 0.15 -5.12 -8.15
C GLN A 13 1.37 -6.02 -8.38
N GLY A 14 2.55 -5.64 -7.87
CA GLY A 14 3.79 -6.36 -8.09
C GLY A 14 4.32 -6.27 -9.52
N ILE A 15 3.80 -5.34 -10.34
CA ILE A 15 4.34 -5.00 -11.66
C ILE A 15 5.71 -4.35 -11.49
N ARG A 16 5.81 -3.43 -10.53
CA ARG A 16 7.06 -2.81 -10.11
C ARG A 16 7.56 -3.47 -8.81
N PRO A 17 8.85 -3.82 -8.70
CA PRO A 17 9.42 -4.36 -7.47
C PRO A 17 9.30 -3.39 -6.27
N LEU A 18 8.98 -3.94 -5.09
CA LEU A 18 8.80 -3.13 -3.86
C LEU A 18 10.08 -2.40 -3.44
N ASP A 19 11.24 -2.99 -3.67
CA ASP A 19 12.56 -2.40 -3.37
C ASP A 19 12.87 -1.18 -4.25
N GLU A 20 12.44 -1.17 -5.51
CA GLU A 20 12.47 0.04 -6.34
C GLU A 20 11.59 1.14 -5.73
N GLY A 21 10.36 0.79 -5.33
CA GLY A 21 9.44 1.72 -4.67
C GLY A 21 9.99 2.29 -3.37
N VAL A 22 10.67 1.48 -2.57
CA VAL A 22 11.34 1.93 -1.35
C VAL A 22 12.50 2.87 -1.65
N THR A 23 13.30 2.56 -2.68
CA THR A 23 14.41 3.42 -3.11
C THR A 23 13.89 4.77 -3.61
N TRP A 24 12.80 4.78 -4.37
CA TRP A 24 12.10 5.99 -4.79
C TRP A 24 11.60 6.78 -3.57
N PHE A 25 10.90 6.12 -2.65
CA PHE A 25 10.35 6.76 -1.44
C PHE A 25 11.43 7.42 -0.58
N HIS A 26 12.60 6.79 -0.43
CA HIS A 26 13.72 7.35 0.33
C HIS A 26 14.33 8.62 -0.27
N ARG A 27 14.14 8.88 -1.57
CA ARG A 27 14.65 10.07 -2.25
C ARG A 27 13.72 11.27 -2.13
N LEU A 28 12.49 11.05 -1.67
CA LEU A 28 11.50 12.10 -1.42
C LEU A 28 11.89 12.93 -0.20
N THR A 29 11.47 14.20 -0.20
CA THR A 29 11.48 15.04 1.00
C THR A 29 10.51 14.49 2.05
N ALA A 30 10.65 14.93 3.30
CA ALA A 30 9.75 14.50 4.37
C ALA A 30 8.27 14.83 4.08
N ASP A 31 8.00 16.00 3.48
CA ASP A 31 6.63 16.41 3.13
C ASP A 31 6.04 15.52 2.03
N GLU A 32 6.85 15.16 1.02
CA GLU A 32 6.46 14.25 -0.06
C GLU A 32 6.27 12.81 0.44
N GLN A 33 7.08 12.35 1.39
CA GLN A 33 6.89 11.05 2.04
C GLN A 33 5.58 11.03 2.83
N ALA A 34 5.30 12.07 3.60
CA ALA A 34 4.05 12.20 4.36
C ALA A 34 2.82 12.23 3.44
N GLU A 35 2.88 12.99 2.34
CA GLU A 35 1.85 13.00 1.29
C GLU A 35 1.65 11.60 0.69
N THR A 36 2.73 10.92 0.36
CA THR A 36 2.69 9.56 -0.20
C THR A 36 2.02 8.56 0.75
N LEU A 37 2.33 8.63 2.05
CA LEU A 37 1.69 7.77 3.05
C LEU A 37 0.19 8.07 3.20
N ARG A 38 -0.20 9.35 3.13
CA ARG A 38 -1.63 9.74 3.13
C ARG A 38 -2.35 9.22 1.90
N LEU A 39 -1.77 9.41 0.71
CA LEU A 39 -2.32 8.91 -0.55
C LEU A 39 -2.48 7.38 -0.55
N LEU A 40 -1.47 6.64 -0.08
CA LEU A 40 -1.55 5.17 0.07
C LEU A 40 -2.65 4.74 1.04
N THR A 41 -2.83 5.48 2.14
CA THR A 41 -3.90 5.21 3.10
C THR A 41 -5.27 5.39 2.44
N ASP A 42 -5.46 6.44 1.64
CA ASP A 42 -6.70 6.68 0.90
C ASP A 42 -6.98 5.57 -0.13
N PHE A 43 -5.95 5.11 -0.85
CA PHE A 43 -6.09 3.97 -1.77
C PHE A 43 -6.50 2.70 -1.03
N CYS A 44 -5.91 2.42 0.14
CA CYS A 44 -6.31 1.28 0.96
C CYS A 44 -7.78 1.37 1.39
N VAL A 45 -8.28 2.56 1.76
CA VAL A 45 -9.70 2.79 2.07
C VAL A 45 -10.58 2.51 0.85
N GLN A 46 -10.21 3.02 -0.32
CA GLN A 46 -10.96 2.80 -1.57
C GLN A 46 -10.99 1.32 -1.99
N ALA A 47 -9.89 0.60 -1.76
CA ALA A 47 -9.79 -0.85 -1.93
C ALA A 47 -10.55 -1.65 -0.86
N ARG A 48 -11.15 -0.97 0.14
CA ARG A 48 -11.86 -1.56 1.28
C ARG A 48 -10.96 -2.45 2.14
N ALA A 49 -9.71 -2.02 2.38
CA ALA A 49 -8.79 -2.70 3.28
C ALA A 49 -9.40 -2.90 4.68
N THR A 50 -9.11 -4.04 5.32
CA THR A 50 -9.60 -4.39 6.65
C THR A 50 -8.47 -4.89 7.55
N ALA A 51 -8.73 -5.00 8.86
CA ALA A 51 -7.76 -5.55 9.81
C ALA A 51 -7.36 -7.01 9.50
N ASP A 52 -8.25 -7.76 8.86
CA ASP A 52 -7.99 -9.15 8.45
C ASP A 52 -6.90 -9.27 7.37
N ASP A 53 -6.63 -8.18 6.63
CA ASP A 53 -5.54 -8.15 5.64
C ASP A 53 -4.17 -8.06 6.30
N ALA A 54 -4.10 -7.64 7.58
CA ALA A 54 -2.85 -7.29 8.26
C ALA A 54 -1.78 -8.40 8.25
N PRO A 55 -2.11 -9.69 8.53
CA PRO A 55 -1.10 -10.75 8.56
C PRO A 55 -0.44 -10.96 7.19
N GLU A 56 -1.26 -10.97 6.13
CA GLU A 56 -0.77 -11.17 4.77
C GLU A 56 -0.01 -9.94 4.26
N SER A 57 -0.48 -8.73 4.56
CA SER A 57 0.22 -7.49 4.22
C SER A 57 1.59 -7.41 4.91
N ALA A 58 1.68 -7.77 6.19
CA ALA A 58 2.96 -7.80 6.90
C ALA A 58 3.94 -8.81 6.29
N ARG A 59 3.44 -9.99 5.91
CA ARG A 59 4.22 -11.03 5.22
C ARG A 59 4.75 -10.54 3.87
N ARG A 60 3.87 -10.00 3.00
CA ARG A 60 4.26 -9.45 1.68
C ARG A 60 5.21 -8.26 1.79
N ALA A 61 5.04 -7.42 2.80
CA ALA A 61 5.92 -6.28 3.09
C ALA A 61 7.30 -6.68 3.64
N GLY A 62 7.50 -7.93 4.04
CA GLY A 62 8.73 -8.40 4.67
C GLY A 62 9.00 -7.77 6.04
N ILE A 63 7.95 -7.36 6.77
CA ILE A 63 8.08 -6.75 8.09
C ILE A 63 7.57 -7.69 9.18
N LYS A 64 8.09 -7.53 10.40
CA LYS A 64 7.60 -8.31 11.55
C LYS A 64 6.19 -7.84 11.93
N PRO A 65 5.26 -8.76 12.26
CA PRO A 65 3.93 -8.39 12.77
C PRO A 65 3.96 -7.55 14.05
N THR A 66 5.09 -7.56 14.78
CA THR A 66 5.32 -6.77 15.98
C THR A 66 5.76 -5.33 15.71
N HIS A 67 6.13 -4.98 14.48
CA HIS A 67 6.43 -3.59 14.14
C HIS A 67 5.17 -2.73 14.28
N THR A 68 5.35 -1.49 14.77
CA THR A 68 4.26 -0.55 15.08
C THR A 68 3.19 -0.43 13.99
N PRO A 69 3.53 -0.21 12.69
CA PRO A 69 2.51 -0.09 11.65
C PRO A 69 1.68 -1.37 11.48
N ALA A 70 2.28 -2.56 11.61
CA ALA A 70 1.56 -3.84 11.51
C ALA A 70 0.60 -4.05 12.69
N VAL A 71 1.03 -3.70 13.91
CA VAL A 71 0.19 -3.75 15.11
C VAL A 71 -1.00 -2.80 15.01
N LEU A 72 -0.78 -1.57 14.49
CA LEU A 72 -1.86 -0.60 14.30
C LEU A 72 -2.88 -1.09 13.26
N LEU A 73 -2.40 -1.65 12.14
CA LEU A 73 -3.26 -2.20 11.10
C LEU A 73 -4.11 -3.36 11.62
N ALA A 74 -3.50 -4.33 12.33
CA ALA A 74 -4.22 -5.46 12.92
C ALA A 74 -5.28 -5.04 13.96
N LYS A 75 -5.15 -3.84 14.55
CA LYS A 75 -6.13 -3.24 15.46
C LYS A 75 -7.18 -2.38 14.76
N GLY A 76 -7.21 -2.33 13.44
CA GLY A 76 -8.11 -1.48 12.66
C GLY A 76 -7.80 0.02 12.78
N LYS A 77 -6.56 0.38 13.14
CA LYS A 77 -6.13 1.77 13.39
C LYS A 77 -5.23 2.30 12.26
N MET A 78 -5.55 1.97 11.01
CA MET A 78 -4.77 2.35 9.83
C MET A 78 -4.52 3.87 9.74
N SER A 79 -5.50 4.69 10.10
CA SER A 79 -5.36 6.16 10.10
C SER A 79 -4.26 6.70 11.03
N LYS A 80 -3.80 5.90 12.00
CA LYS A 80 -2.68 6.29 12.89
C LYS A 80 -1.31 6.04 12.28
N ILE A 81 -1.22 5.32 11.16
CA ILE A 81 0.05 4.96 10.52
C ILE A 81 0.75 6.19 9.94
N THR A 82 0.00 7.15 9.38
CA THR A 82 0.54 8.40 8.81
C THR A 82 1.12 9.35 9.87
N GLY A 83 0.74 9.17 11.15
CA GLY A 83 1.25 9.95 12.28
C GLY A 83 2.42 9.29 13.02
N LEU A 84 2.98 8.20 12.49
CA LEU A 84 4.15 7.56 13.09
C LEU A 84 5.40 8.45 12.96
N PRO A 85 6.40 8.27 13.85
CA PRO A 85 7.72 8.88 13.70
C PRO A 85 8.37 8.57 12.33
N VAL A 86 9.21 9.48 11.85
CA VAL A 86 9.82 9.43 10.50
C VAL A 86 10.63 8.13 10.29
N ASP A 87 11.28 7.60 11.33
CA ASP A 87 12.04 6.34 11.27
C ASP A 87 11.16 5.08 11.08
N GLU A 88 9.85 5.20 11.30
CA GLU A 88 8.87 4.16 11.01
C GLU A 88 8.29 4.27 9.59
N TRP A 89 8.44 5.40 8.90
CA TRP A 89 7.83 5.64 7.58
C TRP A 89 8.24 4.62 6.50
N PRO A 90 9.49 4.16 6.41
CA PRO A 90 9.84 3.12 5.44
C PRO A 90 9.09 1.79 5.68
N LYS A 91 8.83 1.46 6.95
CA LYS A 91 8.05 0.26 7.33
C LYS A 91 6.56 0.48 7.03
N ALA A 92 6.05 1.68 7.32
CA ALA A 92 4.68 2.06 7.00
C ALA A 92 4.41 2.04 5.48
N PHE A 93 5.33 2.57 4.68
CA PHE A 93 5.27 2.56 3.22
C PHE A 93 5.17 1.13 2.68
N ARG A 94 6.11 0.26 3.07
CA ARG A 94 6.11 -1.17 2.68
C ARG A 94 4.78 -1.84 3.04
N LEU A 95 4.28 -1.60 4.25
CA LEU A 95 3.03 -2.20 4.71
C LEU A 95 1.82 -1.71 3.92
N LEU A 96 1.70 -0.40 3.67
CA LEU A 96 0.55 0.17 2.97
C LEU A 96 0.51 -0.22 1.49
N VAL A 97 1.67 -0.31 0.82
CA VAL A 97 1.75 -0.87 -0.54
C VAL A 97 1.26 -2.32 -0.57
N ALA A 98 1.75 -3.15 0.36
CA ALA A 98 1.32 -4.54 0.45
C ALA A 98 -0.17 -4.67 0.80
N LEU A 99 -0.67 -3.81 1.70
CA LEU A 99 -2.08 -3.74 2.07
C LEU A 99 -2.98 -3.38 0.90
N LEU A 100 -2.59 -2.39 0.10
CA LEU A 100 -3.31 -2.03 -1.11
C LEU A 100 -3.43 -3.22 -2.05
N GLY A 101 -2.33 -3.94 -2.29
CA GLY A 101 -2.32 -5.14 -3.14
C GLY A 101 -3.24 -6.25 -2.63
N VAL A 102 -3.18 -6.56 -1.33
CA VAL A 102 -4.04 -7.59 -0.70
C VAL A 102 -5.52 -7.19 -0.78
N ALA A 103 -5.85 -5.94 -0.45
CA ALA A 103 -7.21 -5.44 -0.45
C ALA A 103 -7.80 -5.40 -1.87
N ASP A 104 -7.02 -4.94 -2.86
CA ASP A 104 -7.44 -4.89 -4.26
C ASP A 104 -7.61 -6.29 -4.86
N GLU A 105 -6.69 -7.23 -4.58
CA GLU A 105 -6.81 -8.63 -5.02
C GLU A 105 -8.09 -9.27 -4.47
N ARG A 106 -8.37 -9.10 -3.18
CA ARG A 106 -9.62 -9.57 -2.56
C ARG A 106 -10.84 -8.91 -3.18
N ARG A 107 -10.79 -7.60 -3.44
CA ARG A 107 -11.89 -6.87 -4.08
C ARG A 107 -12.15 -7.40 -5.48
N ARG A 108 -11.11 -7.60 -6.30
CA ARG A 108 -11.22 -8.15 -7.66
C ARG A 108 -11.85 -9.53 -7.67
N ALA A 109 -11.38 -10.41 -6.79
CA ALA A 109 -11.91 -11.77 -6.67
C ALA A 109 -13.40 -11.82 -6.33
N ARG A 110 -13.95 -10.76 -5.70
CA ARG A 110 -15.37 -10.69 -5.30
C ARG A 110 -16.26 -9.89 -6.26
N PHE A 111 -15.73 -8.88 -6.94
CA PHE A 111 -16.55 -7.86 -7.63
C PHE A 111 -16.18 -7.64 -9.09
N CYS A 112 -15.12 -8.29 -9.61
CA CYS A 112 -14.62 -8.06 -10.97
C CYS A 112 -14.54 -9.35 -11.80
N THR A 113 -15.39 -10.34 -11.51
CA THR A 113 -15.43 -11.64 -12.20
C THR A 113 -15.90 -11.54 -13.66
N ASP A 114 -16.70 -10.53 -14.01
CA ASP A 114 -17.25 -10.32 -15.36
C ASP A 114 -16.47 -9.25 -16.15
N GLY A 115 -15.20 -9.05 -15.78
CA GLY A 115 -14.34 -8.00 -16.33
C GLY A 115 -14.26 -6.77 -15.44
N CYS A 116 -13.22 -5.95 -15.67
CA CYS A 116 -12.96 -4.76 -14.87
C CYS A 116 -12.70 -3.54 -15.76
N SER A 117 -13.41 -2.44 -15.50
CA SER A 117 -13.24 -1.17 -16.21
C SER A 117 -12.28 -0.19 -15.52
N HIS A 118 -11.71 -0.56 -14.37
CA HIS A 118 -10.81 0.32 -13.63
C HIS A 118 -9.46 0.45 -14.35
N ALA A 119 -9.06 1.69 -14.65
CA ALA A 119 -7.84 1.99 -15.40
C ALA A 119 -6.56 1.42 -14.76
N TRP A 120 -6.50 1.31 -13.42
CA TRP A 120 -5.32 0.76 -12.74
C TRP A 120 -5.18 -0.76 -12.90
N HIS A 121 -6.21 -1.49 -13.32
CA HIS A 121 -6.10 -2.92 -13.63
C HIS A 121 -5.63 -3.22 -15.05
N HIS A 122 -5.42 -2.18 -15.87
CA HIS A 122 -4.91 -2.29 -17.23
C HIS A 122 -3.46 -1.78 -17.35
N LEU A 123 -2.75 -1.67 -16.23
CA LEU A 123 -1.34 -1.31 -16.22
C LEU A 123 -0.52 -2.51 -16.73
N THR A 124 0.41 -2.26 -17.65
CA THR A 124 1.34 -3.26 -18.18
C THR A 124 2.76 -2.91 -17.78
N ALA A 125 3.58 -3.92 -17.46
CA ALA A 125 5.02 -3.73 -17.32
C ALA A 125 5.55 -3.10 -18.62
N SER A 126 6.17 -1.92 -18.50
CA SER A 126 6.86 -1.26 -19.62
C SER A 126 8.28 -1.78 -19.78
#